data_AF-A0A345DP48-F1
#
_entry.id   AF-A0A345DP48-F1
#
_cell.length_a   1.000
_cell.length_b   1.000
_cell.length_c   1.000
_cell.angle_alpha   90.00
_cell.angle_beta   90.00
_cell.angle_gamma   90.00
#
_symmetry.space_group_name_H-M   'P 1'
#
loop_
_entity.id
_entity.type
_entity.pdbx_description
1 polymer ?
#
loop_
_entity_poly.entity_id
_entity_poly.type
_entity_poly.pdbx_seq_one_letter_code
_entity_poly.pdbx_strand_id
1 'polypeptide(L)' 'MNGEFRKLFPPGTDFNNVSQQKINWVVNVINDKLRPCLNWISSKEMFLQNI' A
#
# COMPACT_ATOMS: atom_id res chain seq x y z
N MET A 1 6.03 -6.18 -2.54
CA MET A 1 5.05 -5.21 -1.98
C MET A 1 5.71 -3.97 -1.36
N ASN A 2 6.83 -4.14 -0.63
CA ASN A 2 7.49 -3.03 0.09
C ASN A 2 8.12 -1.91 -0.78
N GLY A 3 8.29 -2.14 -2.08
CA GLY A 3 8.90 -1.15 -2.98
C GLY A 3 8.07 0.13 -3.13
N GLU A 4 6.75 0.01 -3.32
CA GLU A 4 5.86 1.18 -3.44
C GLU A 4 5.77 1.95 -2.11
N PHE A 5 5.75 1.22 -0.98
CA PHE A 5 5.80 1.83 0.34
C PHE A 5 7.10 2.62 0.55
N ARG A 6 8.24 2.09 0.10
CA ARG A 6 9.55 2.78 0.16
C ARG A 6 9.68 3.97 -0.80
N LYS A 7 8.91 4.01 -1.89
CA LYS A 7 8.83 5.22 -2.74
C LYS A 7 8.10 6.36 -2.03
N LEU A 8 7.11 6.02 -1.20
CA LEU A 8 6.31 6.99 -0.46
C LEU A 8 6.94 7.37 0.89
N PHE A 9 7.66 6.43 1.51
CA PHE A 9 8.47 6.61 2.71
C PHE A 9 9.91 6.19 2.41
N PRO A 10 10.74 7.12 1.90
CA PRO A 10 12.12 6.81 1.55
C PRO A 10 12.92 6.33 2.77
N PRO A 11 14.03 5.60 2.55
CA PRO A 11 14.92 5.19 3.63
C PRO A 11 15.33 6.38 4.50
N GLY A 12 15.29 6.21 5.82
CA GLY A 12 15.53 7.29 6.78
C GLY A 12 14.29 8.09 7.19
N THR A 13 13.09 7.74 6.68
CA THR A 13 11.84 8.30 7.21
C THR A 13 11.69 7.96 8.70
N ASP A 14 11.60 8.99 9.55
CA ASP A 14 11.27 8.83 10.97
C ASP A 14 9.75 8.75 11.14
N PHE A 15 9.24 7.54 11.39
CA PHE A 15 7.82 7.29 11.55
C PHE A 15 7.22 7.91 12.81
N ASN A 16 8.03 8.33 13.80
CA ASN A 16 7.52 9.07 14.96
C ASN A 16 6.94 10.44 14.56
N ASN A 17 7.41 10.99 13.43
CA ASN A 17 6.96 12.26 12.87
C ASN A 17 5.91 12.09 11.76
N VAL A 18 5.43 10.87 11.51
CA VAL A 18 4.41 10.59 10.50
C VAL A 18 3.09 10.30 11.20
N SER A 19 2.04 11.05 10.86
CA SER A 19 0.72 10.80 11.42
C SER A 19 0.17 9.44 10.98
N GLN A 20 -0.57 8.78 11.88
CA GLN A 20 -1.24 7.52 11.55
C GLN A 20 -2.18 7.66 10.33
N GLN A 21 -2.81 8.83 10.17
CA GLN A 21 -3.66 9.12 9.01
C GLN A 21 -2.87 9.04 7.69
N LYS A 22 -1.64 9.56 7.66
CA LYS A 22 -0.78 9.49 6.46
C LYS A 22 -0.37 8.06 6.16
N ILE A 23 -0.04 7.27 7.19
CA ILE A 23 0.30 5.85 7.05
C ILE A 23 -0.91 5.09 6.48
N ASN A 24 -2.09 5.28 7.06
CA ASN A 24 -3.33 4.64 6.60
C ASN A 24 -3.64 4.97 5.14
N TRP A 25 -3.49 6.25 4.77
CA TRP A 25 -3.67 6.68 3.38
C TRP A 25 -2.71 5.96 2.43
N VAL A 26 -1.42 5.89 2.76
CA VAL A 26 -0.42 5.18 1.94
C VAL A 26 -0.76 3.71 1.78
N VAL A 27 -1.15 3.05 2.87
CA VAL A 27 -1.54 1.64 2.85
C VAL A 27 -2.76 1.42 1.95
N ASN A 28 -3.79 2.27 2.06
CA ASN A 28 -4.96 2.19 1.19
C ASN A 28 -4.59 2.37 -0.29
N VAL A 29 -3.79 3.39 -0.62
CA VAL A 29 -3.31 3.62 -2.00
C VAL A 29 -2.59 2.39 -2.57
N ILE A 30 -1.73 1.73 -1.79
CA ILE A 30 -0.99 0.54 -2.26
C ILE A 30 -1.92 -0.67 -2.42
N ASN A 31 -2.88 -0.83 -1.53
CA ASN A 31 -3.79 -1.98 -1.50
C ASN A 31 -4.90 -1.87 -2.55
N ASP A 32 -5.38 -0.66 -2.83
CA ASP A 32 -6.42 -0.37 -3.82
C ASP A 32 -5.84 -0.24 -5.25
N LYS A 33 -4.51 -0.19 -5.40
CA LYS A 33 -3.84 -0.14 -6.71
C LYS A 33 -4.12 -1.41 -7.53
N LEU A 34 -4.69 -1.23 -8.72
CA LEU A 34 -4.87 -2.31 -9.71
C LEU A 34 -3.53 -2.83 -10.20
N ARG A 35 -3.43 -4.16 -10.36
CA ARG A 35 -2.18 -4.82 -10.76
C ARG A 35 -2.40 -5.66 -12.03
N PRO A 36 -1.61 -5.44 -13.10
CA PRO A 36 -1.71 -6.27 -14.30
C PRO A 36 -1.48 -7.77 -14.02
N CYS A 37 -0.58 -8.09 -13.09
CA CYS A 37 -0.29 -9.47 -12.69
C CYS A 37 -1.42 -10.15 -11.89
N LEU A 38 -2.43 -9.39 -11.46
CA LEU A 38 -3.63 -9.89 -10.80
C LEU A 38 -4.84 -9.78 -11.72
N ASN A 39 -4.69 -9.80 -13.05
CA ASN A 39 -5.81 -9.58 -13.98
C ASN A 39 -6.54 -8.24 -13.73
N TRP A 40 -5.78 -7.19 -13.43
CA TRP A 40 -6.29 -5.84 -13.19
C TRP A 40 -7.24 -5.69 -12.00
N ILE A 41 -7.18 -6.59 -11.03
CA ILE A 41 -7.76 -6.35 -9.69
C ILE A 41 -6.69 -5.94 -8.68
N SER A 42 -7.15 -5.33 -7.60
CA SER A 42 -6.31 -4.83 -6.52
C SER A 42 -5.89 -5.96 -5.57
N SER A 43 -4.86 -5.71 -4.77
CA SER A 43 -4.43 -6.66 -3.74
C SER A 43 -5.51 -6.87 -2.67
N LYS A 44 -6.29 -5.81 -2.37
CA LYS A 44 -7.41 -5.86 -1.45
C LYS A 44 -8.56 -6.74 -1.96
N GLU A 45 -8.94 -6.57 -3.23
CA GLU A 45 -10.00 -7.37 -3.85
C GLU A 45 -9.59 -8.85 -3.91
N MET A 46 -8.36 -9.15 -4.33
CA MET A 46 -7.84 -10.52 -4.32
C MET A 46 -7.90 -11.15 -2.92
N PHE A 47 -7.55 -10.40 -1.87
CA PHE A 47 -7.59 -10.93 -0.50
C PHE A 47 -9.03 -11.24 -0.06
N LEU A 48 -9.98 -10.34 -0.32
CA LEU A 48 -11.39 -10.50 0.07
C LEU A 48 -12.10 -11.62 -0.69
N GLN A 49 -11.67 -11.94 -1.91
CA GLN A 49 -12.23 -13.04 -2.71
C GLN A 49 -11.73 -14.43 -2.28
N ASN A 50 -10.63 -14.50 -1.53
CA ASN A 50 -10.02 -15.75 -1.06
C ASN A 50 -10.36 -16.08 0.40
N ILE A 51 -11.36 -15.41 0.97
CA ILE A 51 -11.94 -15.65 2.31
C ILE A 51 -13.38 -16.10 2.13
#